data_AF-A0A956KI41-F1
#
_entry.id   AF-A0A956KI41-F1
#
_cell.length_a   1.000
_cell.length_b   1.000
_cell.length_c   1.000
_cell.angle_alpha   90.00
_cell.angle_beta   90.00
_cell.angle_gamma   90.00
#
_symmetry.space_group_name_H-M   'P 1'
#
loop_
_entity.id
_entity.type
_entity.pdbx_description
1 polymer ?
#
loop_
_entity_poly.entity_id
_entity_poly.type
_entity_poly.pdbx_seq_one_letter_code
_entity_poly.pdbx_strand_id
1 'polypeptide(L)'
;MDGTNKVDRRGRRRRSLFTEMFLGFVAIDILVGFLLVAMWLLSFDTRDLAVALPLSVGLFALRFGAWAGFLYRGLEPVRTWQQDDIREDEQTLLAVEQHLFRLPRRLNAVLAAGWGAYFIALPLLMWFGFPEAVAIGPGELPACVLQVLTVIVGAYAIYSQLSKVLIDHTLARIARALDPSKHRRLRDRVSLAPRMLWTGFALIVGPSAWLASLAWLETVHTARDLAVAEARADVDAAARVLEAGPESGRSSRPLEVVFVDPQQLPPDQTGNSEHIDGLDVRQERAWAATRLADGRWISSQRDVELPLRRGGIILLLYIFAALIWGLTTIYVQTRVIMGPVLRLRNSARQLVEVGEVASLERLPVIDNDEIGDLTGVFNQVYATYAQLTQVAGAIAEGDLTVEISGKGDMPEAFRRMIDRLHDVVIQLRVTTLTVSAAIDDIDYATKAQEHAAIRQIEEIGQLEASMLSLAGSATQIESASGNVLGIAERTLVDTDEMAGRIRVLSAHNSSIETMLDLIREIAERSDLLALNGSLEATRAGEAGRGFALVAAEMRRLA
;
A
#
# COMPACT_ATOMS: atom_id res chain seq x y z
N MET A 1 27.32 -31.67 15.47
CA MET A 1 26.97 -32.04 14.09
C MET A 1 25.63 -32.73 14.13
N ASP A 2 24.54 -31.99 13.98
CA ASP A 2 23.28 -32.57 13.51
C ASP A 2 22.46 -31.44 12.90
N GLY A 3 22.55 -31.32 11.57
CA GLY A 3 21.93 -30.27 10.78
C GLY A 3 20.80 -30.89 9.97
N THR A 4 19.57 -30.64 10.40
CA THR A 4 18.34 -31.07 9.73
C THR A 4 18.24 -30.43 8.33
N ASN A 5 18.70 -31.18 7.33
CA ASN A 5 18.52 -30.90 5.91
C ASN A 5 17.05 -31.09 5.53
N LYS A 6 16.24 -30.02 5.51
CA LYS A 6 14.91 -30.04 4.87
C LYS A 6 15.03 -29.61 3.39
N VAL A 7 14.52 -30.47 2.52
CA VAL A 7 14.51 -30.33 1.05
C VAL A 7 13.15 -29.74 0.61
N ASP A 8 13.16 -28.76 -0.31
CA ASP A 8 11.95 -28.18 -0.90
C ASP A 8 11.35 -29.13 -1.98
N ARG A 9 10.07 -28.98 -2.35
CA ARG A 9 9.30 -29.81 -3.31
C ARG A 9 9.92 -29.97 -4.72
N ARG A 10 11.06 -29.34 -5.01
CA ARG A 10 11.86 -29.46 -6.24
C ARG A 10 13.25 -30.09 -6.05
N GLY A 11 13.52 -30.76 -4.91
CA GLY A 11 14.74 -31.55 -4.72
C GLY A 11 16.05 -30.76 -4.51
N ARG A 12 16.01 -29.42 -4.44
CA ARG A 12 17.19 -28.60 -4.12
C ARG A 12 17.31 -28.41 -2.61
N ARG A 13 18.46 -28.79 -2.03
CA ARG A 13 18.82 -28.48 -0.64
C ARG A 13 18.79 -26.97 -0.43
N ARG A 14 17.95 -26.46 0.47
CA ARG A 14 18.02 -25.06 0.92
C ARG A 14 19.28 -24.89 1.74
N ARG A 15 20.28 -24.16 1.23
CA ARG A 15 21.43 -23.76 2.05
C ARG A 15 20.92 -22.85 3.16
N SER A 16 21.43 -23.03 4.39
CA SER A 16 21.08 -22.11 5.49
C SER A 16 21.52 -20.70 5.11
N LEU A 17 20.73 -19.71 5.50
CA LEU A 17 20.99 -18.30 5.21
C LEU A 17 22.33 -17.85 5.83
N PHE A 18 22.67 -18.39 7.00
CA PHE A 18 24.00 -18.28 7.59
C PHE A 18 25.08 -18.82 6.65
N THR A 19 24.91 -20.02 6.09
CA THR A 19 25.89 -20.64 5.20
C THR A 19 26.13 -19.82 3.93
N GLU A 20 25.09 -19.24 3.32
CA GLU A 20 25.24 -18.39 2.13
C GLU A 20 26.00 -17.11 2.44
N MET A 21 25.61 -16.40 3.50
CA MET A 21 26.28 -15.16 3.92
C MET A 21 27.71 -15.43 4.37
N PHE A 22 27.92 -16.43 5.22
CA PHE A 22 29.23 -16.83 5.73
C PHE A 22 30.17 -17.18 4.57
N LEU A 23 29.75 -18.04 3.64
CA LEU A 23 30.61 -18.45 2.53
C LEU A 23 31.00 -17.26 1.62
N GLY A 24 30.08 -16.32 1.40
CA GLY A 24 30.35 -15.10 0.63
C GLY A 24 31.38 -14.20 1.31
N PHE A 25 31.22 -13.93 2.62
CA PHE A 25 32.20 -13.14 3.36
C PHE A 25 33.55 -13.86 3.46
N VAL A 26 33.57 -15.17 3.77
CA VAL A 26 34.80 -15.97 3.89
C VAL A 26 35.59 -15.98 2.58
N ALA A 27 34.94 -16.19 1.43
CA ALA A 27 35.63 -16.22 0.15
C ALA A 27 36.41 -14.92 -0.13
N ILE A 28 35.81 -13.79 0.23
CA ILE A 28 36.39 -12.47 0.01
C ILE A 28 37.43 -12.14 1.06
N ASP A 29 37.18 -12.54 2.30
CA ASP A 29 38.15 -12.40 3.37
C ASP A 29 39.44 -13.16 3.05
N ILE A 30 39.32 -14.40 2.55
CA ILE A 30 40.44 -15.21 2.07
C ILE A 30 41.12 -14.56 0.86
N LEU A 31 40.37 -14.03 -0.11
CA LEU A 31 40.94 -13.34 -1.26
C LEU A 31 41.77 -12.13 -0.84
N VAL A 32 41.24 -11.29 0.06
CA VAL A 32 41.96 -10.13 0.60
C VAL A 32 43.18 -10.58 1.42
N GLY A 33 43.05 -11.65 2.20
CA GLY A 33 44.17 -12.28 2.90
C GLY A 33 45.28 -12.74 1.96
N PHE A 34 44.93 -13.37 0.84
CA PHE A 34 45.89 -13.82 -0.18
C PHE A 34 46.58 -12.64 -0.87
N LEU A 35 45.83 -11.60 -1.24
CA LEU A 35 46.37 -10.37 -1.80
C LEU A 35 47.34 -9.69 -0.83
N LEU A 36 47.05 -9.73 0.47
CA LEU A 36 47.95 -9.20 1.49
C LEU A 36 49.21 -10.04 1.65
N VAL A 37 49.10 -11.37 1.68
CA VAL A 37 50.30 -12.23 1.71
C VAL A 37 51.16 -11.99 0.48
N ALA A 38 50.55 -11.86 -0.71
CA ALA A 38 51.25 -11.48 -1.93
C ALA A 38 51.89 -10.08 -1.82
N MET A 39 51.21 -9.13 -1.20
CA MET A 39 51.76 -7.80 -0.93
C MET A 39 52.99 -7.87 -0.01
N TRP A 40 52.93 -8.63 1.10
CA TRP A 40 54.08 -8.83 1.98
C TRP A 40 55.25 -9.49 1.27
N LEU A 41 54.97 -10.48 0.41
CA LEU A 41 55.95 -11.15 -0.46
C LEU A 41 56.64 -10.21 -1.46
N LEU A 42 55.97 -9.13 -1.87
CA LEU A 42 56.51 -8.14 -2.80
C LEU A 42 57.24 -6.99 -2.10
N SER A 43 56.94 -6.74 -0.81
CA SER A 43 57.44 -5.59 -0.06
C SER A 43 58.62 -5.89 0.86
N PHE A 44 58.91 -7.15 1.18
CA PHE A 44 59.95 -7.54 2.15
C PHE A 44 60.92 -8.59 1.61
N ASP A 45 62.18 -8.52 2.05
CA ASP A 45 63.20 -9.52 1.73
C ASP A 45 62.96 -10.84 2.50
N THR A 46 63.56 -11.92 2.02
CA THR A 46 63.38 -13.31 2.47
C THR A 46 63.62 -13.54 3.96
N ARG A 47 64.52 -12.79 4.59
CA ARG A 47 64.80 -12.86 6.04
C ARG A 47 63.68 -12.24 6.88
N ASP A 48 63.16 -11.10 6.45
CA ASP A 48 62.10 -10.36 7.14
C ASP A 48 60.75 -11.09 7.01
N LEU A 49 60.58 -11.80 5.90
CA LEU A 49 59.38 -12.58 5.62
C LEU A 49 59.14 -13.71 6.63
N ALA A 50 60.21 -14.29 7.17
CA ALA A 50 60.14 -15.38 8.14
C ALA A 50 59.46 -14.97 9.46
N VAL A 51 59.53 -13.68 9.82
CA VAL A 51 58.91 -13.13 11.03
C VAL A 51 57.58 -12.44 10.72
N ALA A 52 57.52 -11.70 9.60
CA ALA A 52 56.33 -11.00 9.15
C ALA A 52 55.17 -11.95 8.84
N LEU A 53 55.46 -13.06 8.17
CA LEU A 53 54.43 -13.96 7.63
C LEU A 53 53.65 -14.69 8.75
N PRO A 54 54.28 -15.37 9.73
CA PRO A 54 53.54 -16.05 10.80
C PRO A 54 52.70 -15.07 11.64
N LEU A 55 53.23 -13.87 11.91
CA LEU A 55 52.53 -12.85 12.68
C LEU A 55 51.31 -12.32 11.91
N SER A 56 51.47 -12.03 10.62
CA SER A 56 50.38 -11.61 9.75
C SER A 56 49.29 -12.68 9.65
N VAL A 57 49.66 -13.96 9.54
CA VAL A 57 48.71 -15.08 9.51
C VAL A 57 47.96 -15.20 10.84
N GLY A 58 48.66 -15.04 11.98
CA GLY A 58 48.06 -15.06 13.32
C GLY A 58 47.04 -13.94 13.54
N LEU A 59 47.40 -12.69 13.19
CA LEU A 59 46.49 -11.54 13.27
C LEU A 59 45.29 -11.69 12.34
N PHE A 60 45.52 -12.24 11.14
CA PHE A 60 44.45 -12.54 10.19
C PHE A 60 43.47 -13.59 10.73
N ALA A 61 43.97 -14.68 11.32
CA ALA A 61 43.14 -15.72 11.95
C ALA A 61 42.33 -15.19 13.13
N LEU A 62 42.91 -14.30 13.95
CA LEU A 62 42.22 -13.67 15.07
C LEU A 62 41.11 -12.73 14.59
N ARG A 63 41.39 -11.90 13.56
CA ARG A 63 40.38 -11.06 12.90
C ARG A 63 39.25 -11.90 12.32
N PHE A 64 39.61 -12.98 11.62
CA PHE A 64 38.66 -13.92 11.04
C PHE A 64 37.71 -14.49 12.10
N GLY A 65 38.26 -15.00 13.20
CA GLY A 65 37.48 -15.51 14.33
C GLY A 65 36.55 -14.46 14.94
N ALA A 66 36.99 -13.21 15.05
CA ALA A 66 36.21 -12.12 15.60
C ALA A 66 34.97 -11.78 14.75
N TRP A 67 35.12 -11.57 13.44
CA TRP A 67 33.98 -11.24 12.59
C TRP A 67 33.10 -12.46 12.30
N ALA A 68 33.68 -13.66 12.15
CA ALA A 68 32.93 -14.91 11.97
C ALA A 68 32.07 -15.22 13.20
N GLY A 69 32.63 -15.07 14.41
CA GLY A 69 31.91 -15.23 15.66
C GLY A 69 30.82 -14.17 15.84
N PHE A 70 31.09 -12.93 15.44
CA PHE A 70 30.09 -11.87 15.43
C PHE A 70 28.94 -12.17 14.47
N LEU A 71 29.23 -12.63 13.26
CA LEU A 71 28.22 -12.99 12.26
C LEU A 71 27.37 -14.18 12.74
N TYR A 72 27.99 -15.18 13.35
CA TYR A 72 27.31 -16.34 13.92
C TYR A 72 26.31 -15.94 15.02
N ARG A 73 26.76 -15.15 16.00
CA ARG A 73 25.88 -14.62 17.07
C ARG A 73 24.83 -13.66 16.53
N GLY A 74 25.21 -12.77 15.61
CA GLY A 74 24.30 -11.80 15.01
C GLY A 74 23.17 -12.40 14.16
N LEU A 75 23.36 -13.63 13.67
CA LEU A 75 22.34 -14.39 12.93
C LEU A 75 21.58 -15.39 13.81
N GLU A 76 21.82 -15.43 15.12
CA GLU A 76 21.09 -16.30 16.05
C GLU A 76 19.57 -16.13 15.97
N PRO A 77 18.99 -14.90 15.97
CA PRO A 77 17.53 -14.72 15.87
C PRO A 77 16.94 -15.25 14.56
N VAL A 78 17.70 -15.19 13.47
CA VAL A 78 17.27 -15.68 12.15
C VAL A 78 17.32 -17.19 12.11
N ARG A 79 18.33 -17.80 12.78
CA ARG A 79 18.48 -19.25 12.84
C ARG A 79 17.43 -19.89 13.72
N THR A 80 17.09 -19.29 14.86
CA THR A 80 15.97 -19.73 15.71
C THR A 80 14.65 -19.65 14.95
N TRP A 81 14.38 -18.54 14.26
CA TRP A 81 13.20 -18.41 13.39
C TRP A 81 13.15 -19.42 12.24
N GLN A 82 14.28 -19.82 11.65
CA GLN A 82 14.32 -20.83 10.59
C GLN A 82 14.12 -22.27 11.09
N GLN A 83 14.37 -22.52 12.39
CA GLN A 83 14.31 -23.85 13.01
C GLN A 83 12.97 -24.10 13.69
N ASP A 84 12.42 -23.08 14.35
CA ASP A 84 11.12 -23.15 14.98
C ASP A 84 10.04 -22.89 13.91
N ASP A 85 9.02 -23.74 13.84
CA ASP A 85 7.87 -23.59 12.91
C ASP A 85 6.94 -22.42 13.31
N ILE A 86 7.49 -21.42 14.03
CA ILE A 86 6.82 -20.21 14.49
C ILE A 86 6.79 -19.23 13.32
N ARG A 87 5.90 -19.51 12.36
CA ARG A 87 5.66 -18.64 11.21
C ARG A 87 4.71 -17.47 11.51
N GLU A 88 4.09 -17.45 12.68
CA GLU A 88 2.90 -16.61 12.94
C GLU A 88 3.02 -15.60 14.08
N ASP A 89 4.11 -15.59 14.87
CA ASP A 89 4.27 -14.57 15.91
C ASP A 89 4.89 -13.28 15.33
N GLU A 90 4.05 -12.26 15.18
CA GLU A 90 4.38 -10.94 14.63
C GLU A 90 5.52 -10.24 15.41
N GLN A 91 5.62 -10.49 16.73
CA GLN A 91 6.67 -9.88 17.56
C GLN A 91 8.06 -10.49 17.31
N THR A 92 8.15 -11.81 17.15
CA THR A 92 9.42 -12.48 16.83
C THR A 92 9.90 -12.11 15.42
N LEU A 93 8.98 -12.01 14.47
CA LEU A 93 9.27 -11.54 13.10
C LEU A 93 9.81 -10.11 13.07
N LEU A 94 9.18 -9.19 13.82
CA LEU A 94 9.65 -7.80 13.93
C LEU A 94 11.04 -7.72 14.57
N ALA A 95 11.28 -8.53 15.61
CA ALA A 95 12.58 -8.61 16.28
C ALA A 95 13.67 -9.12 15.32
N VAL A 96 13.37 -10.14 14.51
CA VAL A 96 14.26 -10.69 13.49
C VAL A 96 14.58 -9.65 12.40
N GLU A 97 13.57 -8.93 11.91
CA GLU A 97 13.75 -7.88 10.90
C GLU A 97 14.62 -6.72 11.42
N GLN A 98 14.34 -6.21 12.63
CA GLN A 98 15.13 -5.15 13.26
C GLN A 98 16.58 -5.58 13.48
N HIS A 99 16.80 -6.84 13.88
CA HIS A 99 18.15 -7.38 14.09
C HIS A 99 18.92 -7.47 12.77
N LEU A 100 18.28 -8.00 11.72
CA LEU A 100 18.85 -8.09 10.38
C LEU A 100 19.16 -6.73 9.77
N PHE A 101 18.37 -5.70 10.04
CA PHE A 101 18.64 -4.36 9.55
C PHE A 101 19.88 -3.72 10.19
N ARG A 102 20.09 -3.97 11.49
CA ARG A 102 21.25 -3.46 12.24
C ARG A 102 22.52 -4.28 12.00
N LEU A 103 22.37 -5.56 11.62
CA LEU A 103 23.48 -6.50 11.40
C LEU A 103 24.53 -6.00 10.39
N PRO A 104 24.20 -5.51 9.18
CA PRO A 104 25.20 -4.96 8.24
C PRO A 104 26.03 -3.84 8.85
N ARG A 105 25.39 -2.90 9.55
CA ARG A 105 26.08 -1.74 10.12
C ARG A 105 27.07 -2.16 11.20
N ARG A 106 26.65 -3.07 12.09
CA ARG A 106 27.52 -3.57 13.16
C ARG A 106 28.61 -4.50 12.61
N LEU A 107 28.29 -5.37 11.67
CA LEU A 107 29.25 -6.26 11.00
C LEU A 107 30.31 -5.44 10.26
N ASN A 108 29.92 -4.38 9.54
CA ASN A 108 30.86 -3.46 8.92
C ASN A 108 31.77 -2.79 9.94
N ALA A 109 31.25 -2.37 11.09
CA ALA A 109 32.08 -1.79 12.15
C ALA A 109 33.10 -2.80 12.70
N VAL A 110 32.70 -4.06 12.90
CA VAL A 110 33.58 -5.15 13.35
C VAL A 110 34.65 -5.48 12.31
N LEU A 111 34.26 -5.57 11.04
CA LEU A 111 35.20 -5.80 9.93
C LEU A 111 36.19 -4.64 9.80
N ALA A 112 35.72 -3.39 9.89
CA ALA A 112 36.54 -2.19 9.84
C ALA A 112 37.53 -2.12 11.00
N ALA A 113 37.06 -2.36 12.23
CA ALA A 113 37.90 -2.38 13.41
C ALA A 113 38.93 -3.51 13.35
N GLY A 114 38.53 -4.68 12.84
CA GLY A 114 39.43 -5.81 12.63
C GLY A 114 40.54 -5.51 11.63
N TRP A 115 40.21 -4.87 10.51
CA TRP A 115 41.22 -4.41 9.55
C TRP A 115 42.08 -3.28 10.10
N GLY A 116 41.49 -2.31 10.80
CA GLY A 116 42.23 -1.26 11.52
C GLY A 116 43.25 -1.85 12.49
N ALA A 117 42.83 -2.80 13.33
CA ALA A 117 43.70 -3.47 14.26
C ALA A 117 44.82 -4.26 13.55
N TYR A 118 44.50 -4.99 12.48
CA TYR A 118 45.49 -5.72 11.68
C TYR A 118 46.59 -4.80 11.11
N PHE A 119 46.19 -3.70 10.46
CA PHE A 119 47.13 -2.77 9.84
C PHE A 119 47.86 -1.86 10.82
N ILE A 120 47.33 -1.65 12.03
CA ILE A 120 48.05 -0.90 13.08
C ILE A 120 49.00 -1.82 13.85
N ALA A 121 48.57 -3.03 14.19
CA ALA A 121 49.36 -3.96 15.01
C ALA A 121 50.60 -4.47 14.28
N LEU A 122 50.50 -4.77 12.99
CA LEU A 122 51.61 -5.39 12.24
C LEU A 122 52.83 -4.45 12.09
N PRO A 123 52.68 -3.17 11.70
CA PRO A 123 53.79 -2.21 11.70
C PRO A 123 54.32 -1.89 13.10
N LEU A 124 53.46 -1.76 14.11
CA LEU A 124 53.91 -1.51 15.49
C LEU A 124 54.72 -2.69 16.03
N LEU A 125 54.32 -3.93 15.74
CA LEU A 125 55.05 -5.12 16.17
C LEU A 125 56.38 -5.29 15.43
N MET A 126 56.45 -4.91 14.14
CA MET A 126 57.73 -4.83 13.42
C MET A 126 58.65 -3.76 14.03
N TRP A 127 58.09 -2.60 14.38
CA TRP A 127 58.83 -1.48 14.95
C TRP A 127 59.42 -1.77 16.33
N PHE A 128 58.65 -2.38 17.23
CA PHE A 128 59.04 -2.59 18.63
C PHE A 128 59.54 -4.00 18.94
N GLY A 129 59.14 -5.02 18.18
CA GLY A 129 59.35 -6.42 18.51
C GLY A 129 60.63 -7.05 17.96
N PHE A 130 61.17 -6.54 16.84
CA PHE A 130 62.30 -7.14 16.13
C PHE A 130 63.37 -6.11 15.70
N PRO A 131 63.99 -5.41 16.67
CA PRO A 131 64.93 -4.33 16.41
C PRO A 131 66.14 -4.71 15.54
N GLU A 132 66.56 -5.98 15.56
CA GLU A 132 67.75 -6.46 14.84
C GLU A 132 67.44 -7.10 13.48
N ALA A 133 66.18 -7.43 13.18
CA ALA A 133 65.82 -8.16 11.96
C ALA A 133 65.17 -7.27 10.89
N VAL A 134 64.33 -6.29 11.25
CA VAL A 134 63.57 -5.48 10.28
C VAL A 134 63.71 -3.99 10.65
N ALA A 135 64.84 -3.38 10.32
CA ALA A 135 65.05 -1.96 10.60
C ALA A 135 64.29 -1.09 9.57
N ILE A 136 63.21 -0.44 10.01
CA ILE A 136 62.51 0.59 9.21
C ILE A 136 63.17 1.93 9.52
N GLY A 137 63.73 2.59 8.50
CA GLY A 137 64.34 3.90 8.64
C GLY A 137 63.31 5.03 8.80
N PRO A 138 63.72 6.22 9.28
CA PRO A 138 62.84 7.40 9.42
C PRO A 138 62.15 7.79 8.11
N GLY A 139 62.80 7.54 6.97
CA GLY A 139 62.24 7.76 5.64
C GLY A 139 61.12 6.80 5.23
N GLU A 140 61.06 5.58 5.77
CA GLU A 140 60.07 4.56 5.38
C GLU A 140 58.79 4.62 6.23
N LEU A 141 58.87 5.20 7.43
CA LEU A 141 57.75 5.37 8.36
C LEU A 141 56.53 6.09 7.72
N PRO A 142 56.68 7.22 7.01
CA PRO A 142 55.54 7.91 6.40
C PRO A 142 54.84 7.06 5.32
N ALA A 143 55.61 6.29 4.55
CA ALA A 143 55.10 5.42 3.51
C ALA A 143 54.29 4.25 4.11
N CYS A 144 54.79 3.63 5.18
CA CYS A 144 54.06 2.58 5.91
C CYS A 144 52.76 3.11 6.52
N VAL A 145 52.79 4.28 7.18
CA VAL A 145 51.59 4.90 7.77
C VAL A 145 50.52 5.19 6.70
N LEU A 146 50.93 5.67 5.52
CA LEU A 146 50.03 5.96 4.42
C LEU A 146 49.41 4.69 3.80
N GLN A 147 50.18 3.61 3.67
CA GLN A 147 49.66 2.31 3.24
C GLN A 147 48.61 1.78 4.23
N VAL A 148 48.89 1.85 5.53
CA VAL A 148 47.96 1.44 6.59
C VAL A 148 46.64 2.19 6.50
N LEU A 149 46.70 3.52 6.43
CA LEU A 149 45.51 4.37 6.28
C LEU A 149 44.71 4.03 5.03
N THR A 150 45.41 3.82 3.92
CA THR A 150 44.82 3.46 2.64
C THR A 150 44.04 2.15 2.71
N VAL A 151 44.63 1.11 3.28
CA VAL A 151 43.98 -0.20 3.31
C VAL A 151 42.82 -0.21 4.30
N ILE A 152 42.90 0.55 5.41
CA ILE A 152 41.77 0.73 6.33
C ILE A 152 40.56 1.36 5.61
N VAL A 153 40.79 2.42 4.84
CA VAL A 153 39.73 3.13 4.10
C VAL A 153 39.19 2.26 2.95
N GLY A 154 40.06 1.61 2.19
CA GLY A 154 39.69 0.73 1.08
C GLY A 154 38.90 -0.49 1.53
N ALA A 155 39.36 -1.16 2.59
CA ALA A 155 38.66 -2.30 3.18
C ALA A 155 37.28 -1.86 3.69
N TYR A 156 37.16 -0.75 4.42
CA TYR A 156 35.87 -0.27 4.91
C TYR A 156 34.84 -0.12 3.79
N ALA A 157 35.22 0.50 2.67
CA ALA A 157 34.30 0.72 1.56
C ALA A 157 33.91 -0.57 0.82
N ILE A 158 34.87 -1.45 0.56
CA ILE A 158 34.59 -2.74 -0.10
C ILE A 158 33.61 -3.55 0.76
N TYR A 159 33.91 -3.75 2.04
CA TYR A 159 33.04 -4.52 2.93
C TYR A 159 31.68 -3.82 3.15
N SER A 160 31.64 -2.47 3.17
CA SER A 160 30.38 -1.72 3.28
C SER A 160 29.45 -1.93 2.10
N GLN A 161 29.97 -1.96 0.88
CA GLN A 161 29.16 -2.23 -0.31
C GLN A 161 28.75 -3.69 -0.40
N LEU A 162 29.68 -4.58 -0.08
CA LEU A 162 29.47 -6.00 -0.24
C LEU A 162 28.51 -6.58 0.80
N SER A 163 28.57 -6.08 2.04
CA SER A 163 27.59 -6.41 3.08
C SER A 163 26.17 -6.05 2.66
N LYS A 164 25.96 -4.97 1.92
CA LYS A 164 24.62 -4.63 1.39
C LYS A 164 24.17 -5.64 0.35
N VAL A 165 25.00 -5.98 -0.62
CA VAL A 165 24.64 -6.95 -1.68
C VAL A 165 24.29 -8.32 -1.09
N LEU A 166 25.10 -8.81 -0.15
CA LEU A 166 24.89 -10.10 0.51
C LEU A 166 23.66 -10.10 1.45
N ILE A 167 23.34 -8.96 2.08
CA ILE A 167 22.25 -8.86 3.07
C ILE A 167 20.92 -8.43 2.44
N ASP A 168 20.92 -7.62 1.38
CA ASP A 168 19.68 -7.17 0.71
C ASP A 168 18.92 -8.34 0.05
N HIS A 169 19.63 -9.28 -0.58
CA HIS A 169 18.99 -10.50 -1.10
C HIS A 169 18.31 -11.33 -0.01
N THR A 170 18.80 -11.20 1.20
CA THR A 170 18.35 -11.93 2.38
C THR A 170 17.15 -11.22 3.02
N LEU A 171 17.23 -9.89 3.17
CA LEU A 171 16.12 -9.02 3.55
C LEU A 171 14.95 -9.15 2.55
N ALA A 172 15.21 -9.23 1.25
CA ALA A 172 14.18 -9.42 0.22
C ALA A 172 13.50 -10.79 0.27
N ARG A 173 14.15 -11.83 0.82
CA ARG A 173 13.52 -13.14 1.06
C ARG A 173 12.59 -13.09 2.27
N ILE A 174 12.97 -12.37 3.32
CA ILE A 174 12.19 -12.22 4.56
C ILE A 174 11.03 -11.25 4.37
N ALA A 175 11.25 -10.14 3.66
CA ALA A 175 10.20 -9.19 3.28
C ALA A 175 9.11 -9.78 2.37
N ARG A 176 9.41 -10.88 1.65
CA ARG A 176 8.40 -11.64 0.89
C ARG A 176 7.58 -12.60 1.77
N ALA A 177 8.08 -12.96 2.94
CA ALA A 177 7.38 -13.79 3.92
C ALA A 177 6.52 -12.95 4.88
N LEU A 178 6.89 -11.67 5.07
CA LEU A 178 6.10 -10.67 5.78
C LEU A 178 5.03 -10.08 4.85
N ASP A 179 3.78 -9.99 5.32
CA ASP A 179 2.72 -9.28 4.58
C ASP A 179 3.14 -7.81 4.37
N PRO A 180 3.37 -7.36 3.12
CA PRO A 180 3.87 -6.01 2.85
C PRO A 180 2.90 -4.90 3.26
N SER A 181 1.64 -5.23 3.57
CA SER A 181 0.61 -4.27 3.98
C SER A 181 0.82 -3.74 5.41
N LYS A 182 1.46 -4.51 6.30
CA LYS A 182 1.48 -4.18 7.74
C LYS A 182 2.73 -3.42 8.20
N HIS A 183 3.90 -3.56 7.58
CA HIS A 183 5.18 -3.15 8.21
C HIS A 183 6.02 -2.19 7.34
N ARG A 184 5.41 -1.09 6.89
CA ARG A 184 6.08 -0.07 6.05
C ARG A 184 7.04 0.88 6.78
N ARG A 185 7.16 0.83 8.11
CA ARG A 185 7.70 1.95 8.92
C ARG A 185 9.13 1.83 9.46
N LEU A 186 9.88 0.75 9.24
CA LEU A 186 11.17 0.54 9.94
C LEU A 186 12.44 0.62 9.09
N ARG A 187 12.36 0.95 7.79
CA ARG A 187 13.58 1.29 7.03
C ARG A 187 14.04 2.69 7.43
N ASP A 188 15.04 2.78 8.29
CA ASP A 188 15.79 4.03 8.49
C ASP A 188 16.28 4.50 7.11
N ARG A 189 15.88 5.72 6.73
CA ARG A 189 16.28 6.32 5.46
C ARG A 189 17.73 6.72 5.56
N VAL A 190 18.63 5.87 5.08
CA VAL A 190 20.03 6.25 4.93
C VAL A 190 20.20 6.92 3.57
N SER A 191 20.56 8.20 3.59
CA SER A 191 20.85 8.94 2.35
C SER A 191 21.93 8.21 1.53
N LEU A 192 21.68 8.08 0.23
CA LEU A 192 22.63 7.49 -0.71
C LEU A 192 23.88 8.38 -0.86
N ALA A 193 23.75 9.69 -0.64
CA ALA A 193 24.84 10.66 -0.80
C ALA A 193 26.04 10.40 0.14
N PRO A 194 25.91 10.30 1.49
CA PRO A 194 27.01 9.92 2.37
C PRO A 194 27.67 8.59 2.01
N ARG A 195 26.90 7.65 1.44
CA ARG A 195 27.42 6.34 1.03
C ARG A 195 28.25 6.44 -0.24
N MET A 196 27.77 7.17 -1.26
CA MET A 196 28.54 7.43 -2.47
C MET A 196 29.79 8.27 -2.16
N LEU A 197 29.68 9.25 -1.27
CA LEU A 197 30.79 10.01 -0.69
C LEU A 197 31.90 9.09 -0.17
N TRP A 198 31.57 8.19 0.76
CA TRP A 198 32.54 7.25 1.34
C TRP A 198 33.10 6.25 0.33
N THR A 199 32.30 5.81 -0.64
CA THR A 199 32.73 4.84 -1.64
C THR A 199 33.65 5.46 -2.67
N GLY A 200 33.33 6.66 -3.17
CA GLY A 200 34.19 7.41 -4.09
C GLY A 200 35.52 7.80 -3.43
N PHE A 201 35.47 8.27 -2.17
CA PHE A 201 36.68 8.55 -1.39
C PHE A 201 37.58 7.32 -1.31
N ALA A 202 37.03 6.15 -0.97
CA ALA A 202 37.83 4.94 -0.83
C ALA A 202 38.34 4.35 -2.15
N LEU A 203 37.58 4.45 -3.24
CA LEU A 203 37.98 3.91 -4.55
C LEU A 203 39.09 4.75 -5.22
N ILE A 204 39.23 6.01 -4.83
CA ILE A 204 40.14 6.96 -5.48
C ILE A 204 41.30 7.35 -4.56
N VAL A 205 41.00 7.84 -3.37
CA VAL A 205 42.01 8.37 -2.43
C VAL A 205 42.87 7.23 -1.89
N GLY A 206 42.25 6.07 -1.62
CA GLY A 206 42.95 4.88 -1.19
C GLY A 206 44.04 4.46 -2.20
N PRO A 207 43.68 3.89 -3.37
CA PRO A 207 44.68 3.41 -4.33
C PRO A 207 45.75 4.44 -4.72
N SER A 208 45.38 5.73 -4.81
CA SER A 208 46.33 6.80 -5.09
C SER A 208 47.35 7.00 -3.97
N ALA A 209 46.90 6.98 -2.71
CA ALA A 209 47.78 7.06 -1.55
C ALA A 209 48.68 5.81 -1.42
N TRP A 210 48.19 4.63 -1.83
CA TRP A 210 49.00 3.42 -1.90
C TRP A 210 50.12 3.52 -2.94
N LEU A 211 49.79 3.90 -4.17
CA LEU A 211 50.77 4.06 -5.25
C LEU A 211 51.83 5.12 -4.90
N ALA A 212 51.40 6.24 -4.29
CA ALA A 212 52.34 7.27 -3.85
C ALA A 212 53.29 6.77 -2.75
N SER A 213 52.82 5.89 -1.86
CA SER A 213 53.66 5.24 -0.87
C SER A 213 54.66 4.24 -1.47
N LEU A 214 54.25 3.44 -2.46
CA LEU A 214 55.17 2.54 -3.17
C LEU A 214 56.27 3.32 -3.91
N ALA A 215 55.89 4.37 -4.63
CA ALA A 215 56.84 5.24 -5.30
C ALA A 215 57.83 5.89 -4.32
N TRP A 216 57.35 6.24 -3.11
CA TRP A 216 58.23 6.72 -2.05
C TRP A 216 59.24 5.67 -1.60
N LEU A 217 58.78 4.45 -1.29
CA LEU A 217 59.65 3.35 -0.88
C LEU A 217 60.73 3.09 -1.93
N GLU A 218 60.35 3.04 -3.21
CA GLU A 218 61.28 2.88 -4.32
C GLU A 218 62.36 3.97 -4.36
N THR A 219 61.99 5.24 -4.12
CA THR A 219 62.98 6.33 -4.06
C THR A 219 63.94 6.22 -2.87
N VAL A 220 63.46 5.74 -1.72
CA VAL A 220 64.30 5.53 -0.52
C VAL A 220 65.25 4.36 -0.73
N HIS A 221 64.78 3.24 -1.31
CA HIS A 221 65.63 2.10 -1.65
C HIS A 221 66.69 2.49 -2.68
N THR A 222 66.31 3.19 -3.75
CA THR A 222 67.27 3.64 -4.78
C THR A 222 68.35 4.56 -4.20
N ALA A 223 68.00 5.47 -3.29
CA ALA A 223 68.96 6.35 -2.64
C ALA A 223 69.96 5.58 -1.76
N ARG A 224 69.48 4.54 -1.06
CA ARG A 224 70.33 3.66 -0.23
C ARG A 224 71.26 2.82 -1.09
N ASP A 225 70.74 2.20 -2.15
CA ASP A 225 71.53 1.36 -3.07
C ASP A 225 72.64 2.17 -3.73
N LEU A 226 72.33 3.41 -4.13
CA LEU A 226 73.32 4.33 -4.69
C LEU A 226 74.41 4.69 -3.67
N ALA A 227 74.05 4.96 -2.41
CA ALA A 227 75.02 5.29 -1.37
C ALA A 227 75.97 4.12 -1.04
N VAL A 228 75.46 2.88 -1.04
CA VAL A 228 76.28 1.67 -0.88
C VAL A 228 77.22 1.49 -2.07
N ALA A 229 76.72 1.68 -3.30
CA ALA A 229 77.54 1.61 -4.51
C ALA A 229 78.64 2.69 -4.55
N GLU A 230 78.35 3.91 -4.08
CA GLU A 230 79.34 4.98 -3.96
C GLU A 230 80.39 4.69 -2.89
N ALA A 231 79.98 4.25 -1.70
CA ALA A 231 80.91 3.85 -0.63
C ALA A 231 81.85 2.73 -1.12
N ARG A 232 81.31 1.75 -1.83
CA ARG A 232 82.07 0.66 -2.45
C ARG A 232 83.07 1.16 -3.49
N ALA A 233 82.63 2.04 -4.39
CA ALA A 233 83.50 2.63 -5.41
C ALA A 233 84.65 3.45 -4.79
N ASP A 234 84.38 4.17 -3.69
CA ASP A 234 85.39 4.96 -2.98
C ASP A 234 86.45 4.04 -2.33
N VAL A 235 86.05 2.92 -1.72
CA VAL A 235 86.98 1.93 -1.15
C VAL A 235 87.79 1.21 -2.24
N ASP A 236 87.16 0.76 -3.32
CA ASP A 236 87.84 0.05 -4.42
C ASP A 236 88.83 0.98 -5.16
N ALA A 237 88.53 2.28 -5.24
CA ALA A 237 89.47 3.28 -5.74
C ALA A 237 90.65 3.47 -4.79
N ALA A 238 90.42 3.51 -3.48
CA ALA A 238 91.46 3.64 -2.47
C ALA A 238 92.40 2.43 -2.43
N ALA A 239 91.84 1.21 -2.48
CA ALA A 239 92.59 -0.05 -2.51
C ALA A 239 93.57 -0.06 -3.70
N ARG A 240 93.09 0.28 -4.91
CA ARG A 240 93.91 0.32 -6.12
C ARG A 240 95.07 1.31 -6.02
N VAL A 241 94.85 2.49 -5.43
CA VAL A 241 95.91 3.49 -5.24
C VAL A 241 96.95 3.02 -4.21
N LEU A 242 96.51 2.36 -3.13
CA LEU A 242 97.40 1.85 -2.09
C LEU A 242 98.22 0.64 -2.54
N GLU A 243 97.67 -0.21 -3.42
CA GLU A 243 98.36 -1.39 -3.97
C GLU A 243 99.29 -1.07 -5.15
N ALA A 244 99.02 -0.03 -5.94
CA ALA A 244 99.84 0.38 -7.08
C ALA A 244 101.16 1.10 -6.71
N GLY A 245 101.33 1.48 -5.44
CA GLY A 245 102.54 2.12 -4.92
C GLY A 245 102.65 3.63 -5.22
N PRO A 246 103.60 4.35 -4.59
CA PRO A 246 103.60 5.82 -4.49
C PRO A 246 103.87 6.59 -5.80
N GLU A 247 104.16 5.92 -6.92
CA GLU A 247 104.47 6.58 -8.20
C GLU A 247 103.28 6.73 -9.16
N SER A 248 102.15 6.06 -8.90
CA SER A 248 100.97 6.17 -9.76
C SER A 248 100.00 7.25 -9.26
N GLY A 249 100.20 8.48 -9.73
CA GLY A 249 99.14 9.48 -9.95
C GLY A 249 98.33 9.96 -8.73
N ARG A 250 98.43 11.27 -8.43
CA ARG A 250 97.53 11.96 -7.49
C ARG A 250 96.06 11.63 -7.80
N SER A 251 95.40 10.92 -6.88
CA SER A 251 93.95 10.83 -6.83
C SER A 251 93.38 12.26 -6.78
N SER A 252 92.45 12.58 -7.69
CA SER A 252 91.76 13.87 -7.77
C SER A 252 90.57 14.00 -6.81
N ARG A 253 90.33 13.01 -5.93
CA ARG A 253 89.30 13.08 -4.88
C ARG A 253 89.92 12.86 -3.49
N PRO A 254 89.55 13.66 -2.47
CA PRO A 254 89.94 13.37 -1.10
C PRO A 254 89.28 12.05 -0.67
N LEU A 255 90.09 11.02 -0.47
CA LEU A 255 89.64 9.70 -0.03
C LEU A 255 89.51 9.73 1.49
N GLU A 256 88.28 9.83 1.98
CA GLU A 256 87.94 9.73 3.41
C GLU A 256 87.84 8.24 3.76
N VAL A 257 88.99 7.57 3.79
CA VAL A 257 89.11 6.12 3.99
C VAL A 257 89.88 5.86 5.27
N VAL A 258 89.30 5.08 6.17
CA VAL A 258 89.86 4.79 7.49
C VAL A 258 90.33 3.33 7.53
N PHE A 259 91.51 3.08 8.09
CA PHE A 259 91.93 1.71 8.41
C PHE A 259 91.12 1.21 9.61
N VAL A 260 90.43 0.09 9.41
CA VAL A 260 89.53 -0.46 10.44
C VAL A 260 90.04 -1.82 10.90
N ASP A 261 89.96 -2.06 12.20
CA ASP A 261 90.26 -3.36 12.77
C ASP A 261 89.19 -4.38 12.30
N PRO A 262 89.58 -5.56 11.77
CA PRO A 262 88.63 -6.57 11.33
C PRO A 262 87.58 -6.97 12.38
N GLN A 263 87.84 -6.77 13.68
CA GLN A 263 86.87 -7.04 14.75
C GLN A 263 85.77 -5.96 14.90
N GLN A 264 85.93 -4.79 14.27
CA GLN A 264 84.94 -3.70 14.26
C GLN A 264 84.00 -3.78 13.05
N LEU A 265 84.26 -4.68 12.11
CA LEU A 265 83.38 -4.97 10.99
C LEU A 265 82.23 -5.88 11.46
N PRO A 266 80.98 -5.69 10.98
CA PRO A 266 79.85 -6.50 11.39
C PRO A 266 80.11 -8.01 11.22
N PRO A 267 79.86 -8.83 12.27
CA PRO A 267 80.33 -10.22 12.32
C PRO A 267 79.63 -11.18 11.34
N ASP A 268 78.55 -10.77 10.68
CA ASP A 268 77.69 -11.67 9.87
C ASP A 268 78.05 -11.70 8.36
N GLN A 269 79.10 -10.99 7.94
CA GLN A 269 79.54 -10.95 6.53
C GLN A 269 81.03 -11.25 6.31
N THR A 270 81.77 -11.63 7.36
CA THR A 270 83.19 -12.00 7.30
C THR A 270 83.38 -13.46 6.87
N GLY A 271 82.67 -13.87 5.82
CA GLY A 271 83.04 -15.06 5.06
C GLY A 271 84.40 -14.86 4.38
N ASN A 272 84.84 -15.81 3.56
CA ASN A 272 86.06 -15.71 2.75
C ASN A 272 86.02 -14.59 1.66
N SER A 273 85.14 -13.60 1.83
CA SER A 273 84.91 -12.46 0.95
C SER A 273 85.99 -11.40 1.16
N GLU A 274 86.67 -11.03 0.08
CA GLU A 274 87.65 -9.94 0.05
C GLU A 274 87.00 -8.55 0.12
N HIS A 275 85.67 -8.49 -0.03
CA HIS A 275 84.88 -7.27 -0.03
C HIS A 275 83.62 -7.46 0.81
N ILE A 276 83.29 -6.47 1.64
CA ILE A 276 82.11 -6.46 2.50
C ILE A 276 81.44 -5.10 2.37
N ASP A 277 80.14 -5.09 2.08
CA ASP A 277 79.34 -3.87 1.98
C ASP A 277 78.05 -4.01 2.79
N GLY A 278 77.53 -2.87 3.27
CA GLY A 278 76.33 -2.89 4.08
C GLY A 278 75.77 -1.51 4.35
N LEU A 279 74.58 -1.51 4.95
CA LEU A 279 73.82 -0.31 5.26
C LEU A 279 73.43 -0.34 6.74
N ASP A 280 73.84 0.67 7.49
CA ASP A 280 73.26 0.95 8.80
C ASP A 280 71.98 1.77 8.60
N VAL A 281 70.84 1.07 8.65
CA VAL A 281 69.51 1.64 8.41
C VAL A 281 69.10 2.64 9.51
N ARG A 282 69.65 2.53 10.72
CA ARG A 282 69.30 3.39 11.86
C ARG A 282 70.09 4.68 11.88
N GLN A 283 71.36 4.61 11.51
CA GLN A 283 72.24 5.77 11.41
C GLN A 283 72.19 6.42 10.01
N GLU A 284 71.42 5.85 9.08
CA GLU A 284 71.33 6.30 7.68
C GLU A 284 72.71 6.40 7.01
N ARG A 285 73.53 5.37 7.22
CA ARG A 285 74.92 5.32 6.74
C ARG A 285 75.19 4.07 5.91
N ALA A 286 75.68 4.28 4.70
CA ALA A 286 76.25 3.22 3.89
C ALA A 286 77.72 3.02 4.25
N TRP A 287 78.17 1.78 4.32
CA TRP A 287 79.56 1.44 4.56
C TRP A 287 80.02 0.36 3.60
N ALA A 288 81.28 0.44 3.20
CA ALA A 288 81.95 -0.60 2.44
C ALA A 288 83.35 -0.81 3.01
N ALA A 289 83.86 -2.04 2.90
CA ALA A 289 85.18 -2.41 3.35
C ALA A 289 85.83 -3.41 2.39
N THR A 290 87.13 -3.26 2.17
CA THR A 290 87.91 -4.15 1.30
C THR A 290 89.21 -4.52 1.99
N ARG A 291 89.62 -5.78 1.79
CA ARG A 291 90.87 -6.30 2.31
C ARG A 291 91.99 -6.06 1.30
N LEU A 292 93.08 -5.43 1.74
CA LEU A 292 94.29 -5.25 0.92
C LEU A 292 95.10 -6.55 0.86
N ALA A 293 95.97 -6.66 -0.15
CA ALA A 293 96.93 -7.77 -0.29
C ALA A 293 97.82 -8.01 0.96
N ASP A 294 98.04 -6.98 1.80
CA ASP A 294 98.81 -7.08 3.05
C ASP A 294 97.98 -7.54 4.27
N GLY A 295 96.69 -7.80 4.06
CA GLY A 295 95.76 -8.29 5.07
C GLY A 295 95.06 -7.21 5.89
N ARG A 296 95.37 -5.92 5.71
CA ARG A 296 94.65 -4.80 6.37
C ARG A 296 93.31 -4.55 5.71
N TRP A 297 92.36 -4.00 6.47
CA TRP A 297 91.07 -3.56 5.96
C TRP A 297 91.01 -2.05 5.87
N ILE A 298 90.45 -1.57 4.77
CA ILE A 298 90.06 -0.18 4.59
C ILE A 298 88.54 -0.10 4.52
N SER A 299 87.96 0.95 5.07
CA SER A 299 86.53 1.22 4.93
C SER A 299 86.25 2.66 4.51
N SER A 300 85.13 2.83 3.81
CA SER A 300 84.53 4.13 3.54
C SER A 300 83.11 4.12 4.08
N GLN A 301 82.70 5.25 4.62
CA GLN A 301 81.34 5.48 5.08
C GLN A 301 80.77 6.69 4.34
N ARG A 302 79.54 6.56 3.87
CA ARG A 302 78.77 7.63 3.23
C ARG A 302 77.48 7.83 3.99
N ASP A 303 77.21 9.07 4.38
CA ASP A 303 75.89 9.45 4.86
C ASP A 303 74.89 9.33 3.69
N VAL A 304 73.76 8.67 3.93
CA VAL A 304 72.69 8.53 2.94
C VAL A 304 71.88 9.82 2.95
N GLU A 305 72.06 10.66 1.94
CA GLU A 305 71.19 11.82 1.74
C GLU A 305 69.79 11.36 1.29
N LEU A 306 68.93 11.04 2.26
CA LEU A 306 67.56 10.73 1.97
C LEU A 306 66.87 11.97 1.37
N PRO A 307 66.05 11.81 0.31
CA PRO A 307 65.29 12.91 -0.28
C PRO A 307 64.12 13.36 0.62
N LEU A 308 64.26 13.35 1.95
CA LEU A 308 63.21 13.61 2.95
C LEU A 308 62.42 14.89 2.65
N ARG A 309 63.09 15.99 2.28
CA ARG A 309 62.42 17.25 1.95
C ARG A 309 61.75 17.25 0.58
N ARG A 310 62.48 16.86 -0.49
CA ARG A 310 61.98 16.95 -1.87
C ARG A 310 60.95 15.87 -2.16
N GLY A 311 61.27 14.63 -1.80
CA GLY A 311 60.31 13.53 -1.81
C GLY A 311 59.10 13.92 -0.98
N GLY A 312 59.31 14.42 0.26
CA GLY A 312 58.25 14.69 1.23
C GLY A 312 57.16 15.58 0.65
N ILE A 313 57.61 16.63 -0.04
CA ILE A 313 56.75 17.57 -0.76
C ILE A 313 56.02 16.89 -1.93
N ILE A 314 56.69 16.02 -2.71
CA ILE A 314 56.07 15.28 -3.82
C ILE A 314 54.97 14.34 -3.32
N LEU A 315 55.22 13.59 -2.23
CA LEU A 315 54.22 12.72 -1.61
C LEU A 315 53.01 13.51 -1.11
N LEU A 316 53.25 14.65 -0.46
CA LEU A 316 52.19 15.52 0.07
C LEU A 316 51.38 16.15 -1.08
N LEU A 317 52.01 16.55 -2.17
CA LEU A 317 51.35 17.01 -3.40
C LEU A 317 50.49 15.91 -4.03
N TYR A 318 50.98 14.67 -4.08
CA TYR A 318 50.20 13.53 -4.58
C TYR A 318 48.97 13.24 -3.72
N ILE A 319 49.11 13.24 -2.39
CA ILE A 319 47.99 13.06 -1.46
C ILE A 319 46.97 14.19 -1.64
N PHE A 320 47.44 15.43 -1.77
CA PHE A 320 46.57 16.59 -1.97
C PHE A 320 45.83 16.52 -3.32
N ALA A 321 46.51 16.14 -4.39
CA ALA A 321 45.90 15.93 -5.70
C ALA A 321 44.86 14.79 -5.67
N ALA A 322 45.18 13.67 -5.01
CA ALA A 322 44.25 12.56 -4.82
C ALA A 322 43.01 12.97 -4.01
N LEU A 323 43.18 13.80 -2.97
CA LEU A 323 42.10 14.35 -2.18
C LEU A 323 41.19 15.26 -3.01
N ILE A 324 41.78 16.19 -3.79
CA ILE A 324 41.02 17.06 -4.70
C ILE A 324 40.25 16.23 -5.73
N TRP A 325 40.90 15.24 -6.33
CA TRP A 325 40.27 14.36 -7.32
C TRP A 325 39.11 13.54 -6.70
N GLY A 326 39.30 13.03 -5.48
CA GLY A 326 38.25 12.39 -4.69
C GLY A 326 37.06 13.32 -4.42
N LEU A 327 37.32 14.54 -3.93
CA LEU A 327 36.26 15.53 -3.68
C LEU A 327 35.53 15.95 -4.96
N THR A 328 36.24 16.07 -6.07
CA THR A 328 35.68 16.44 -7.39
C THR A 328 34.78 15.34 -7.92
N THR A 329 35.24 14.10 -7.93
CA THR A 329 34.43 12.95 -8.37
C THR A 329 33.19 12.74 -7.49
N ILE A 330 33.32 12.96 -6.18
CA ILE A 330 32.19 13.00 -5.23
C ILE A 330 31.18 14.09 -5.60
N TYR A 331 31.65 15.30 -5.86
CA TYR A 331 30.79 16.43 -6.24
C TYR A 331 30.05 16.12 -7.54
N VAL A 332 30.75 15.61 -8.55
CA VAL A 332 30.19 15.22 -9.85
C VAL A 332 29.15 14.11 -9.68
N GLN A 333 29.46 13.01 -9.00
CA GLN A 333 28.51 11.91 -8.78
C GLN A 333 27.25 12.36 -8.02
N THR A 334 27.42 13.21 -7.00
CA THR A 334 26.28 13.74 -6.24
C THR A 334 25.39 14.61 -7.11
N ARG A 335 25.97 15.43 -8.00
CA ARG A 335 25.20 16.33 -8.86
C ARG A 335 24.52 15.59 -10.02
N VAL A 336 25.24 14.68 -10.67
CA VAL A 336 24.78 13.93 -11.84
C VAL A 336 23.75 12.87 -11.45
N ILE A 337 24.01 12.07 -10.40
CA ILE A 337 23.15 10.93 -10.05
C ILE A 337 22.09 11.34 -9.02
N MET A 338 22.48 12.00 -7.92
CA MET A 338 21.54 12.28 -6.81
C MET A 338 20.52 13.36 -7.17
N GLY A 339 20.92 14.37 -7.95
CA GLY A 339 20.07 15.50 -8.31
C GLY A 339 18.77 15.07 -9.01
N PRO A 340 18.82 14.36 -10.14
CA PRO A 340 17.64 13.83 -10.82
C PRO A 340 16.81 12.88 -9.94
N VAL A 341 17.45 11.96 -9.21
CA VAL A 341 16.74 11.01 -8.31
C VAL A 341 15.98 11.74 -7.21
N LEU A 342 16.55 12.80 -6.63
CA LEU A 342 15.88 13.62 -5.62
C LEU A 342 14.71 14.41 -6.20
N ARG A 343 14.83 14.92 -7.43
CA ARG A 343 13.71 15.57 -8.14
C ARG A 343 12.58 14.59 -8.38
N LEU A 344 12.88 13.41 -8.95
CA LEU A 344 11.90 12.35 -9.17
C LEU A 344 11.20 11.94 -7.87
N ARG A 345 11.94 11.76 -6.78
CA ARG A 345 11.39 11.46 -5.46
C ARG A 345 10.45 12.57 -4.97
N ASN A 346 10.84 13.83 -5.12
CA ASN A 346 10.03 14.95 -4.65
C ASN A 346 8.75 15.11 -5.49
N SER A 347 8.82 14.96 -6.81
CA SER A 347 7.64 14.97 -7.69
C SER A 347 6.71 13.79 -7.41
N ALA A 348 7.25 12.58 -7.25
CA ALA A 348 6.45 11.41 -6.86
C ALA A 348 5.80 11.61 -5.49
N ARG A 349 6.49 12.24 -4.54
CA ARG A 349 5.95 12.56 -3.23
C ARG A 349 4.83 13.58 -3.31
N GLN A 350 5.00 14.65 -4.10
CA GLN A 350 3.94 15.64 -4.31
C GLN A 350 2.71 15.02 -4.98
N LEU A 351 2.91 14.15 -6.00
CA LEU A 351 1.82 13.41 -6.64
C LEU A 351 1.01 12.56 -5.64
N VAL A 352 1.67 11.97 -4.64
CA VAL A 352 1.02 11.13 -3.63
C VAL A 352 0.43 11.92 -2.45
N GLU A 353 1.13 12.96 -1.96
CA GLU A 353 0.72 13.71 -0.77
C GLU A 353 -0.30 14.81 -1.08
N VAL A 354 -0.10 15.54 -2.18
CA VAL A 354 -0.94 16.69 -2.55
C VAL A 354 -2.07 16.24 -3.47
N GLY A 355 -1.82 15.23 -4.32
CA GLY A 355 -2.80 14.73 -5.29
C GLY A 355 -3.11 15.71 -6.43
N GLU A 356 -2.58 16.92 -6.40
CA GLU A 356 -2.72 17.90 -7.47
C GLU A 356 -1.81 17.54 -8.65
N VAL A 357 -2.38 16.80 -9.58
CA VAL A 357 -1.67 16.42 -10.82
C VAL A 357 -1.48 17.64 -11.72
N ALA A 358 -2.41 18.60 -11.73
CA ALA A 358 -2.37 19.75 -12.64
C ALA A 358 -1.24 20.76 -12.35
N SER A 359 -0.73 20.83 -11.12
CA SER A 359 0.30 21.80 -10.72
C SER A 359 1.74 21.27 -10.87
N LEU A 360 1.90 20.00 -11.21
CA LEU A 360 3.22 19.37 -11.35
C LEU A 360 3.77 19.57 -12.76
N GLU A 361 4.92 20.24 -12.88
CA GLU A 361 5.63 20.29 -14.16
C GLU A 361 6.20 18.91 -14.53
N ARG A 362 6.14 18.58 -15.84
CA ARG A 362 6.81 17.40 -16.37
C ARG A 362 8.30 17.49 -16.08
N LEU A 363 8.88 16.42 -15.56
CA LEU A 363 10.30 16.40 -15.27
C LEU A 363 11.11 16.40 -16.57
N PRO A 364 12.09 17.30 -16.74
CA PRO A 364 12.96 17.27 -17.91
C PRO A 364 13.76 15.96 -17.91
N VAL A 365 13.75 15.25 -19.04
CA VAL A 365 14.62 14.10 -19.27
C VAL A 365 15.99 14.66 -19.63
N ILE A 366 16.92 14.63 -18.68
CA ILE A 366 18.22 15.30 -18.79
C ILE A 366 19.23 14.42 -19.53
N ASP A 367 19.22 13.12 -19.24
CA ASP A 367 20.20 12.16 -19.74
C ASP A 367 19.49 10.99 -20.44
N ASN A 368 20.18 10.31 -21.36
CA ASN A 368 19.70 9.11 -22.04
C ASN A 368 20.24 7.84 -21.38
N ASP A 369 20.07 7.77 -20.05
CA ASP A 369 20.48 6.68 -19.19
C ASP A 369 19.26 6.07 -18.47
N GLU A 370 19.49 5.16 -17.52
CA GLU A 370 18.41 4.54 -16.74
C GLU A 370 17.61 5.57 -15.93
N ILE A 371 18.24 6.68 -15.52
CA ILE A 371 17.57 7.75 -14.79
C ILE A 371 16.68 8.57 -15.73
N GLY A 372 17.14 8.81 -16.96
CA GLY A 372 16.36 9.36 -18.05
C GLY A 372 15.15 8.51 -18.42
N ASP A 373 15.35 7.21 -18.61
CA ASP A 373 14.28 6.26 -18.90
C ASP A 373 13.25 6.21 -17.75
N LEU A 374 13.71 6.12 -16.50
CA LEU A 374 12.84 6.22 -15.31
C LEU A 374 12.06 7.54 -15.26
N THR A 375 12.68 8.65 -15.64
CA THR A 375 12.02 9.96 -15.73
C THR A 375 10.98 9.97 -16.85
N GLY A 376 11.27 9.34 -18.00
CA GLY A 376 10.34 9.15 -19.10
C GLY A 376 9.12 8.31 -18.72
N VAL A 377 9.34 7.15 -18.09
CA VAL A 377 8.28 6.28 -17.57
C VAL A 377 7.46 7.00 -16.51
N PHE A 378 8.09 7.73 -15.58
CA PHE A 378 7.37 8.53 -14.59
C PHE A 378 6.51 9.62 -15.25
N ASN A 379 7.02 10.30 -16.27
CA ASN A 379 6.27 11.30 -17.03
C ASN A 379 5.07 10.69 -17.77
N GLN A 380 5.16 9.44 -18.23
CA GLN A 380 4.02 8.72 -18.82
C GLN A 380 2.94 8.41 -17.78
N VAL A 381 3.34 7.95 -16.59
CA VAL A 381 2.41 7.75 -15.46
C VAL A 381 1.73 9.08 -15.11
N TYR A 382 2.52 10.14 -14.98
CA TYR A 382 2.02 11.49 -14.74
C TYR A 382 1.02 11.94 -15.82
N ALA A 383 1.34 11.77 -17.11
CA ALA A 383 0.45 12.14 -18.21
C ALA A 383 -0.87 11.34 -18.17
N THR A 384 -0.82 10.05 -17.82
CA THR A 384 -2.01 9.22 -17.67
C THR A 384 -2.88 9.72 -16.52
N TYR A 385 -2.29 10.02 -15.36
CA TYR A 385 -3.02 10.59 -14.23
C TYR A 385 -3.64 11.95 -14.58
N ALA A 386 -2.90 12.82 -15.28
CA ALA A 386 -3.38 14.14 -15.67
C ALA A 386 -4.59 14.05 -16.61
N GLN A 387 -4.53 13.14 -17.60
CA GLN A 387 -5.65 12.87 -18.50
C GLN A 387 -6.87 12.35 -17.73
N LEU A 388 -6.69 11.41 -16.80
CA LEU A 388 -7.80 10.87 -16.01
C LEU A 388 -8.42 11.92 -15.08
N THR A 389 -7.62 12.83 -14.52
CA THR A 389 -8.13 13.96 -13.73
C THR A 389 -8.96 14.91 -14.60
N GLN A 390 -8.51 15.22 -15.84
CA GLN A 390 -9.26 16.05 -16.77
C GLN A 390 -10.60 15.37 -17.17
N VAL A 391 -10.57 14.08 -17.47
CA VAL A 391 -11.76 13.28 -17.79
C VAL A 391 -12.72 13.26 -16.60
N ALA A 392 -12.22 13.07 -15.37
CA ALA A 392 -13.05 13.12 -14.17
C ALA A 392 -13.73 14.50 -14.00
N GLY A 393 -13.01 15.59 -14.29
CA GLY A 393 -13.57 16.94 -14.30
C GLY A 393 -14.68 17.11 -15.33
N ALA A 394 -14.47 16.66 -16.57
CA ALA A 394 -15.48 16.71 -17.63
C ALA A 394 -16.74 15.90 -17.27
N ILE A 395 -16.57 14.70 -16.69
CA ILE A 395 -17.69 13.88 -16.20
C ILE A 395 -18.45 14.61 -15.08
N ALA A 396 -17.74 15.28 -14.17
CA ALA A 396 -18.37 16.06 -13.10
C ALA A 396 -19.16 17.27 -13.63
N GLU A 397 -18.74 17.83 -14.77
CA GLU A 397 -19.47 18.87 -15.51
C GLU A 397 -20.61 18.30 -16.39
N GLY A 398 -20.73 16.97 -16.47
CA GLY A 398 -21.77 16.29 -17.23
C GLY A 398 -21.40 15.98 -18.68
N ASP A 399 -20.17 16.23 -19.10
CA ASP A 399 -19.66 15.85 -20.42
C ASP A 399 -19.23 14.38 -20.44
N LEU A 400 -20.08 13.53 -21.02
CA LEU A 400 -19.84 12.10 -21.21
C LEU A 400 -19.28 11.78 -22.61
N THR A 401 -18.91 12.79 -23.41
CA THR A 401 -18.37 12.60 -24.77
C THR A 401 -16.84 12.53 -24.82
N VAL A 402 -16.19 12.69 -23.67
CA VAL A 402 -14.74 12.69 -23.55
C VAL A 402 -14.11 11.34 -23.90
N GLU A 403 -13.07 11.37 -24.74
CA GLU A 403 -12.31 10.19 -25.11
C GLU A 403 -11.12 9.96 -24.17
N ILE A 404 -10.99 8.72 -23.70
CA ILE A 404 -9.88 8.31 -22.84
C ILE A 404 -8.85 7.55 -23.69
N SER A 405 -7.66 8.13 -23.83
CA SER A 405 -6.52 7.49 -24.50
C SER A 405 -5.77 6.56 -23.55
N GLY A 406 -4.96 5.65 -24.11
CA GLY A 406 -4.11 4.74 -23.33
C GLY A 406 -4.73 3.38 -23.00
N LYS A 407 -3.91 2.44 -22.53
CA LYS A 407 -4.32 1.07 -22.19
C LYS A 407 -4.06 0.79 -20.71
N GLY A 408 -4.78 -0.18 -20.16
CA GLY A 408 -4.63 -0.61 -18.77
C GLY A 408 -5.87 -0.36 -17.92
N ASP A 409 -5.82 -0.86 -16.69
CA ASP A 409 -6.99 -1.02 -15.83
C ASP A 409 -7.68 0.31 -15.49
N MET A 410 -6.92 1.39 -15.24
CA MET A 410 -7.47 2.70 -14.87
C MET A 410 -8.21 3.37 -16.04
N PRO A 411 -7.60 3.58 -17.24
CA PRO A 411 -8.33 4.05 -18.41
C PRO A 411 -9.57 3.20 -18.76
N GLU A 412 -9.48 1.87 -18.66
CA GLU A 412 -10.61 0.98 -18.95
C GLU A 412 -11.73 1.07 -17.90
N ALA A 413 -11.40 1.25 -16.62
CA ALA A 413 -12.40 1.48 -15.58
C ALA A 413 -13.16 2.80 -15.81
N PHE A 414 -12.46 3.87 -16.19
CA PHE A 414 -13.11 5.14 -16.53
C PHE A 414 -13.98 5.04 -17.80
N ARG A 415 -13.56 4.33 -18.86
CA ARG A 415 -14.43 4.09 -20.04
C ARG A 415 -15.71 3.38 -19.65
N ARG A 416 -15.60 2.28 -18.89
CA ARG A 416 -16.77 1.55 -18.39
C ARG A 416 -17.67 2.42 -17.53
N MET A 417 -17.11 3.35 -16.75
CA MET A 417 -17.89 4.31 -15.97
C MET A 417 -18.67 5.27 -16.89
N ILE A 418 -18.01 5.85 -17.91
CA ILE A 418 -18.67 6.73 -18.90
C ILE A 418 -19.80 5.98 -19.62
N ASP A 419 -19.54 4.76 -20.11
CA ASP A 419 -20.54 3.94 -20.80
C ASP A 419 -21.78 3.71 -19.91
N ARG A 420 -21.56 3.38 -18.63
CA ARG A 420 -22.65 3.18 -17.66
C ARG A 420 -23.43 4.45 -17.36
N LEU A 421 -22.76 5.59 -17.24
CA LEU A 421 -23.43 6.87 -17.05
C LEU A 421 -24.25 7.25 -18.28
N HIS A 422 -23.72 7.00 -19.47
CA HIS A 422 -24.43 7.23 -20.73
C HIS A 422 -25.69 6.35 -20.85
N ASP A 423 -25.60 5.07 -20.50
CA ASP A 423 -26.76 4.17 -20.44
C ASP A 423 -27.85 4.66 -19.47
N VAL A 424 -27.45 5.14 -18.29
CA VAL A 424 -28.37 5.71 -17.30
C VAL A 424 -29.08 6.95 -17.84
N VAL A 425 -28.36 7.83 -18.54
CA VAL A 425 -28.95 9.03 -19.17
C VAL A 425 -29.95 8.64 -20.26
N ILE A 426 -29.64 7.64 -21.09
CA ILE A 426 -30.57 7.10 -22.09
C ILE A 426 -31.83 6.54 -21.41
N GLN A 427 -31.66 5.72 -20.37
CA GLN A 427 -32.78 5.12 -19.65
C GLN A 427 -33.65 6.17 -18.96
N LEU A 428 -33.03 7.21 -18.39
CA LEU A 428 -33.74 8.34 -17.80
C LEU A 428 -34.60 9.04 -18.87
N ARG A 429 -34.02 9.34 -20.04
CA ARG A 429 -34.75 9.95 -21.16
C ARG A 429 -35.95 9.12 -21.60
N VAL A 430 -35.79 7.80 -21.74
CA VAL A 430 -36.90 6.89 -22.09
C VAL A 430 -37.98 6.93 -21.00
N THR A 431 -37.58 6.88 -19.73
CA THR A 431 -38.50 6.93 -18.59
C THR A 431 -39.27 8.26 -18.55
N THR A 432 -38.60 9.38 -18.83
CA THR A 432 -39.26 10.69 -18.92
C THR A 432 -40.31 10.71 -20.02
N LEU A 433 -40.02 10.14 -21.20
CA LEU A 433 -41.00 10.05 -22.29
C LEU A 433 -42.21 9.17 -21.90
N THR A 434 -41.99 8.06 -21.20
CA THR A 434 -43.10 7.21 -20.72
C THR A 434 -43.94 7.91 -19.65
N VAL A 435 -43.31 8.70 -18.78
CA VAL A 435 -44.01 9.50 -17.76
C VAL A 435 -44.82 10.60 -18.43
N SER A 436 -44.27 11.29 -19.46
CA SER A 436 -45.02 12.28 -20.23
C SER A 436 -46.26 11.67 -20.90
N ALA A 437 -46.14 10.50 -21.52
CA ALA A 437 -47.30 9.81 -22.11
C ALA A 437 -48.34 9.41 -21.05
N ALA A 438 -47.91 8.93 -19.88
CA ALA A 438 -48.81 8.61 -18.78
C ALA A 438 -49.53 9.85 -18.21
N ILE A 439 -48.89 11.02 -18.23
CA ILE A 439 -49.52 12.30 -17.85
C ILE A 439 -50.64 12.64 -18.83
N ASP A 440 -50.44 12.44 -20.14
CA ASP A 440 -51.48 12.68 -21.15
C ASP A 440 -52.69 11.73 -20.95
N ASP A 441 -52.44 10.46 -20.63
CA ASP A 441 -53.50 9.50 -20.30
C ASP A 441 -54.28 9.90 -19.04
N ILE A 442 -53.59 10.40 -18.00
CA ILE A 442 -54.22 10.90 -16.77
C ILE A 442 -55.06 12.14 -17.07
N ASP A 443 -54.58 13.07 -17.89
CA ASP A 443 -55.35 14.26 -18.29
C ASP A 443 -56.65 13.86 -19.02
N TYR A 444 -56.55 12.90 -19.95
CA TYR A 444 -57.72 12.35 -20.65
C TYR A 444 -58.72 11.69 -19.68
N ALA A 445 -58.23 10.83 -18.78
CA ALA A 445 -59.06 10.16 -17.78
C ALA A 445 -59.74 11.17 -16.83
N THR A 446 -59.02 12.21 -16.43
CA THR A 446 -59.54 13.28 -15.56
C THR A 446 -60.68 14.04 -16.24
N LYS A 447 -60.52 14.41 -17.52
CA LYS A 447 -61.58 15.05 -18.32
C LYS A 447 -62.80 14.14 -18.51
N ALA A 448 -62.58 12.85 -18.77
CA ALA A 448 -63.67 11.88 -18.88
C ALA A 448 -64.44 11.74 -17.55
N GLN A 449 -63.73 11.75 -16.42
CA GLN A 449 -64.33 11.73 -15.09
C GLN A 449 -65.12 13.02 -14.79
N GLU A 450 -64.62 14.19 -15.17
CA GLU A 450 -65.34 15.46 -15.06
C GLU A 450 -66.68 15.39 -15.82
N HIS A 451 -66.67 14.93 -17.07
CA HIS A 451 -67.90 14.73 -17.86
C HIS A 451 -68.84 13.69 -17.24
N ALA A 452 -68.32 12.61 -16.65
CA ALA A 452 -69.13 11.63 -15.93
C ALA A 452 -69.78 12.25 -14.68
N ALA A 453 -69.04 13.05 -13.92
CA ALA A 453 -69.57 13.74 -12.74
C ALA A 453 -70.66 14.74 -13.11
N ILE A 454 -70.51 15.49 -14.21
CA ILE A 454 -71.56 16.40 -14.72
C ILE A 454 -72.84 15.62 -15.06
N ARG A 455 -72.73 14.48 -15.76
CA ARG A 455 -73.90 13.62 -16.06
C ARG A 455 -74.55 13.08 -14.79
N GLN A 456 -73.74 12.68 -13.80
CA GLN A 456 -74.27 12.19 -12.53
C GLN A 456 -75.04 13.28 -11.78
N ILE A 457 -74.59 14.54 -11.82
CA ILE A 457 -75.35 15.67 -11.25
C ILE A 457 -76.69 15.84 -11.95
N GLU A 458 -76.74 15.70 -13.28
CA GLU A 458 -77.98 15.77 -14.05
C GLU A 458 -78.95 14.63 -13.69
N GLU A 459 -78.45 13.40 -13.58
CA GLU A 459 -79.24 12.23 -13.14
C GLU A 459 -79.77 12.41 -11.71
N ILE A 460 -78.96 12.94 -10.80
CA ILE A 460 -79.40 13.28 -9.44
C ILE A 460 -80.54 14.32 -9.49
N GLY A 461 -80.44 15.34 -10.33
CA GLY A 461 -81.51 16.33 -10.52
C GLY A 461 -82.81 15.71 -11.04
N GLN A 462 -82.74 14.75 -11.96
CA GLN A 462 -83.92 14.01 -12.44
C GLN A 462 -84.52 13.12 -11.35
N LEU A 463 -83.69 12.48 -10.54
CA LEU A 463 -84.12 11.70 -9.38
C LEU A 463 -84.84 12.56 -8.35
N GLU A 464 -84.31 13.76 -8.06
CA GLU A 464 -84.94 14.72 -7.15
C GLU A 464 -86.33 15.15 -7.65
N ALA A 465 -86.45 15.48 -8.93
CA ALA A 465 -87.75 15.80 -9.55
C ALA A 465 -88.74 14.62 -9.46
N SER A 466 -88.26 13.40 -9.70
CA SER A 466 -89.08 12.18 -9.58
C SER A 466 -89.53 11.92 -8.14
N MET A 467 -88.64 12.14 -7.16
CA MET A 467 -88.95 12.07 -5.73
C MET A 467 -90.02 13.10 -5.34
N LEU A 468 -89.92 14.34 -5.81
CA LEU A 468 -90.94 15.37 -5.58
C LEU A 468 -92.30 14.98 -6.17
N SER A 469 -92.32 14.44 -7.40
CA SER A 469 -93.55 13.95 -8.01
C SER A 469 -94.16 12.78 -7.23
N LEU A 470 -93.33 11.84 -6.75
CA LEU A 470 -93.78 10.72 -5.93
C LEU A 470 -94.36 11.18 -4.60
N ALA A 471 -93.71 12.15 -3.93
CA ALA A 471 -94.23 12.76 -2.71
C ALA A 471 -95.58 13.47 -2.96
N GLY A 472 -95.71 14.18 -4.07
CA GLY A 472 -96.98 14.78 -4.51
C GLY A 472 -98.08 13.73 -4.74
N SER A 473 -97.76 12.64 -5.42
CA SER A 473 -98.70 11.52 -5.61
C SER A 473 -99.09 10.87 -4.27
N ALA A 474 -98.14 10.70 -3.34
CA ALA A 474 -98.42 10.14 -2.02
C ALA A 474 -99.40 11.01 -1.23
N THR A 475 -99.23 12.34 -1.24
CA THR A 475 -100.17 13.26 -0.56
C THR A 475 -101.55 13.26 -1.22
N GLN A 476 -101.64 13.13 -2.55
CA GLN A 476 -102.92 12.95 -3.23
C GLN A 476 -103.60 11.63 -2.85
N ILE A 477 -102.86 10.53 -2.79
CA ILE A 477 -103.37 9.22 -2.35
C ILE A 477 -103.86 9.28 -0.91
N GLU A 478 -103.11 9.94 -0.01
CA GLU A 478 -103.52 10.16 1.38
C GLU A 478 -104.85 10.91 1.46
N SER A 479 -104.99 12.04 0.73
CA SER A 479 -106.23 12.81 0.68
C SER A 479 -107.40 12.00 0.09
N ALA A 480 -107.17 11.27 -1.01
CA ALA A 480 -108.19 10.42 -1.62
C ALA A 480 -108.63 9.30 -0.67
N SER A 481 -107.69 8.65 0.01
CA SER A 481 -107.98 7.63 1.03
C SER A 481 -108.79 8.22 2.19
N GLY A 482 -108.45 9.42 2.65
CA GLY A 482 -109.22 10.14 3.67
C GLY A 482 -110.67 10.43 3.24
N ASN A 483 -110.87 10.86 1.99
CA ASN A 483 -112.20 11.08 1.42
C ASN A 483 -113.01 9.77 1.32
N VAL A 484 -112.38 8.68 0.86
CA VAL A 484 -113.03 7.37 0.78
C VAL A 484 -113.44 6.89 2.18
N LEU A 485 -112.58 7.07 3.19
CA LEU A 485 -112.91 6.73 4.57
C LEU A 485 -114.12 7.54 5.08
N GLY A 486 -114.15 8.85 4.83
CA GLY A 486 -115.28 9.70 5.20
C GLY A 486 -116.59 9.33 4.49
N ILE A 487 -116.53 8.93 3.22
CA ILE A 487 -117.69 8.40 2.48
C ILE A 487 -118.15 7.07 3.09
N ALA A 488 -117.21 6.18 3.43
CA ALA A 488 -117.53 4.89 4.05
C ALA A 488 -118.20 5.07 5.42
N GLU A 489 -117.70 5.98 6.26
CA GLU A 489 -118.32 6.34 7.54
C GLU A 489 -119.75 6.86 7.35
N ARG A 490 -119.96 7.76 6.39
CA ARG A 490 -121.29 8.29 6.08
C ARG A 490 -122.25 7.20 5.58
N THR A 491 -121.75 6.31 4.73
CA THR A 491 -122.53 5.18 4.20
C THR A 491 -122.95 4.22 5.33
N LEU A 492 -122.09 3.99 6.33
CA LEU A 492 -122.45 3.20 7.52
C LEU A 492 -123.59 3.85 8.30
N VAL A 493 -123.53 5.17 8.51
CA VAL A 493 -124.60 5.93 9.19
C VAL A 493 -125.91 5.85 8.40
N ASP A 494 -125.87 6.11 7.09
CA ASP A 494 -127.06 6.05 6.23
C ASP A 494 -127.68 4.64 6.19
N THR A 495 -126.83 3.60 6.20
CA THR A 495 -127.27 2.19 6.23
C THR A 495 -127.95 1.85 7.56
N ASP A 496 -127.42 2.33 8.69
CA ASP A 496 -128.05 2.15 10.01
C ASP A 496 -129.40 2.86 10.10
N GLU A 497 -129.50 4.09 9.58
CA GLU A 497 -130.78 4.82 9.49
C GLU A 497 -131.79 4.04 8.63
N MET A 498 -131.37 3.54 7.47
CA MET A 498 -132.22 2.74 6.59
C MET A 498 -132.69 1.45 7.28
N ALA A 499 -131.81 0.74 7.99
CA ALA A 499 -132.17 -0.43 8.78
C ALA A 499 -133.17 -0.08 9.90
N GLY A 500 -133.04 1.10 10.51
CA GLY A 500 -134.03 1.67 11.43
C GLY A 500 -135.41 1.86 10.79
N ARG A 501 -135.46 2.48 9.60
CA ARG A 501 -136.71 2.68 8.85
C ARG A 501 -137.36 1.37 8.43
N ILE A 502 -136.58 0.38 8.01
CA ILE A 502 -137.09 -0.97 7.66
C ILE A 502 -137.73 -1.64 8.89
N ARG A 503 -137.13 -1.52 10.09
CA ARG A 503 -137.73 -2.03 11.33
C ARG A 503 -139.08 -1.38 11.64
N VAL A 504 -139.18 -0.05 11.49
CA VAL A 504 -140.45 0.68 11.67
C VAL A 504 -141.49 0.22 10.65
N LEU A 505 -141.12 0.07 9.38
CA LEU A 505 -142.01 -0.44 8.34
C LEU A 505 -142.50 -1.86 8.64
N SER A 506 -141.61 -2.75 9.09
CA SER A 506 -141.97 -4.11 9.51
C SER A 506 -142.97 -4.11 10.68
N ALA A 507 -142.80 -3.21 11.65
CA ALA A 507 -143.74 -3.05 12.75
C ALA A 507 -145.12 -2.55 12.26
N HIS A 508 -145.15 -1.60 11.33
CA HIS A 508 -146.40 -1.17 10.70
C HIS A 508 -147.08 -2.31 9.93
N ASN A 509 -146.33 -3.12 9.19
CA ASN A 509 -146.90 -4.26 8.46
C ASN A 509 -147.52 -5.30 9.41
N SER A 510 -146.85 -5.62 10.52
CA SER A 510 -147.40 -6.51 11.55
C SER A 510 -148.67 -5.93 12.21
N SER A 511 -148.71 -4.61 12.41
CA SER A 511 -149.91 -3.94 12.91
C SER A 511 -151.07 -4.01 11.91
N ILE A 512 -150.79 -3.93 10.60
CA ILE A 512 -151.80 -4.12 9.55
C ILE A 512 -152.31 -5.56 9.54
N GLU A 513 -151.43 -6.57 9.63
CA GLU A 513 -151.83 -7.98 9.75
C GLU A 513 -152.77 -8.20 10.94
N THR A 514 -152.44 -7.63 12.10
CA THR A 514 -153.28 -7.71 13.30
C THR A 514 -154.65 -7.06 13.07
N MET A 515 -154.70 -5.91 12.38
CA MET A 515 -155.96 -5.26 12.01
C MET A 515 -156.77 -6.09 11.00
N LEU A 516 -156.11 -6.72 10.02
CA LEU A 516 -156.77 -7.58 9.04
C LEU A 516 -157.35 -8.84 9.69
N ASP A 517 -156.65 -9.45 10.64
CA ASP A 517 -157.16 -10.58 11.42
C ASP A 517 -158.38 -10.18 12.25
N LEU A 518 -158.35 -9.00 12.89
CA LEU A 518 -159.52 -8.46 13.59
C LEU A 518 -160.70 -8.21 12.64
N ILE A 519 -160.46 -7.65 11.45
CA ILE A 519 -161.51 -7.44 10.43
C ILE A 519 -162.08 -8.78 9.99
N ARG A 520 -161.24 -9.80 9.76
CA ARG A 520 -161.67 -11.15 9.40
C ARG A 520 -162.53 -11.76 10.51
N GLU A 521 -162.13 -11.61 11.76
CA GLU A 521 -162.92 -12.06 12.90
C GLU A 521 -164.29 -11.34 12.98
N ILE A 522 -164.33 -10.03 12.73
CA ILE A 522 -165.59 -9.26 12.69
C ILE A 522 -166.48 -9.71 11.54
N ALA A 523 -165.89 -9.96 10.36
CA ALA A 523 -166.61 -10.46 9.19
C ALA A 523 -167.21 -11.84 9.46
N GLU A 524 -166.44 -12.79 9.98
CA GLU A 524 -166.94 -14.13 10.34
C GLU A 524 -168.06 -14.07 11.39
N ARG A 525 -167.91 -13.23 12.42
CA ARG A 525 -168.98 -12.99 13.41
C ARG A 525 -170.23 -12.37 12.76
N SER A 526 -170.05 -11.46 11.81
CA SER A 526 -171.15 -10.82 11.09
C SER A 526 -171.87 -11.79 10.15
N ASP A 527 -171.14 -12.66 9.43
CA ASP A 527 -171.71 -13.74 8.59
C ASP A 527 -172.57 -14.69 9.43
N LEU A 528 -172.09 -15.07 10.62
CA LEU A 528 -172.85 -15.90 11.55
C LEU A 528 -174.10 -15.20 12.11
N LEU A 529 -173.99 -13.92 12.47
CA LEU A 529 -175.13 -13.11 12.90
C LEU A 529 -176.18 -12.98 11.80
N ALA A 530 -175.74 -12.73 10.57
CA ALA A 530 -176.58 -12.63 9.40
C ALA A 530 -177.26 -13.98 9.08
N LEU A 531 -176.53 -15.10 9.18
CA LEU A 531 -177.07 -16.44 9.02
C LEU A 531 -178.19 -16.72 10.04
N ASN A 532 -177.97 -16.40 11.32
CA ASN A 532 -179.00 -16.53 12.36
C ASN A 532 -180.22 -15.64 12.06
N GLY A 533 -179.99 -14.40 11.61
CA GLY A 533 -181.06 -13.49 11.20
C GLY A 533 -181.88 -14.04 10.02
N SER A 534 -181.21 -14.65 9.02
CA SER A 534 -181.87 -15.25 7.86
C SER A 534 -182.70 -16.47 8.23
N LEU A 535 -182.21 -17.29 9.16
CA LEU A 535 -182.91 -18.46 9.66
C LEU A 535 -184.21 -18.05 10.37
N GLU A 536 -184.14 -17.08 11.29
CA GLU A 536 -185.31 -16.64 12.07
C GLU A 536 -186.32 -15.89 11.20
N ALA A 537 -185.85 -15.12 10.21
CA ALA A 537 -186.72 -14.50 9.23
C ALA A 537 -187.47 -15.52 8.35
N THR A 538 -186.82 -16.63 7.97
CA THR A 538 -187.49 -17.75 7.27
C THR A 538 -188.60 -18.36 8.14
N ARG A 539 -188.38 -18.40 9.45
CA ARG A 539 -189.31 -18.97 10.44
C ARG A 539 -190.58 -18.13 10.63
N ALA A 540 -190.47 -16.79 10.53
CA ALA A 540 -191.60 -15.86 10.65
C ALA A 540 -192.51 -15.79 9.40
N GLY A 541 -192.17 -16.49 8.31
CA GLY A 541 -193.01 -16.60 7.12
C GLY A 541 -193.26 -15.26 6.40
N GLU A 542 -194.51 -14.99 6.01
CA GLU A 542 -194.91 -13.76 5.29
C GLU A 542 -194.52 -12.47 6.06
N ALA A 543 -194.56 -12.49 7.40
CA ALA A 543 -194.14 -11.35 8.23
C ALA A 543 -192.61 -11.15 8.28
N GLY A 544 -191.81 -12.16 7.90
CA GLY A 544 -190.35 -12.16 7.99
C GLY A 544 -189.60 -11.80 6.70
N ARG A 545 -190.29 -11.64 5.56
CA ARG A 545 -189.67 -11.43 4.23
C ARG A 545 -188.68 -10.25 4.18
N GLY A 546 -189.01 -9.14 4.83
CA GLY A 546 -188.12 -7.97 4.89
C GLY A 546 -186.84 -8.23 5.68
N PHE A 547 -186.94 -8.97 6.80
CA PHE A 547 -185.79 -9.35 7.62
C PHE A 547 -184.88 -10.37 6.91
N ALA A 548 -185.45 -11.29 6.13
CA ALA A 548 -184.67 -12.27 5.36
C ALA A 548 -183.81 -11.61 4.29
N LEU A 549 -184.34 -10.57 3.62
CA LEU A 549 -183.59 -9.80 2.63
C LEU A 549 -182.42 -9.04 3.27
N VAL A 550 -182.65 -8.38 4.41
CA VAL A 550 -181.59 -7.66 5.14
C VAL A 550 -180.52 -8.61 5.66
N ALA A 551 -180.92 -9.78 6.17
CA ALA A 551 -179.97 -10.80 6.62
C ALA A 551 -179.13 -11.37 5.47
N ALA A 552 -179.72 -11.64 4.30
CA ALA A 552 -178.98 -12.09 3.12
C ALA A 552 -177.97 -11.03 2.62
N GLU A 553 -178.33 -9.74 2.69
CA GLU A 553 -177.42 -8.65 2.29
C GLU A 553 -176.29 -8.44 3.30
N MET A 554 -176.57 -8.52 4.62
CA MET A 554 -175.55 -8.49 5.66
C MET A 554 -174.54 -9.63 5.50
N ARG A 555 -175.01 -10.81 5.12
CA ARG A 555 -174.19 -12.00 4.86
C ARG A 555 -173.29 -11.86 3.64
N ARG A 556 -173.72 -11.10 2.62
CA ARG A 556 -172.94 -10.82 1.41
C ARG A 556 -171.84 -9.76 1.63
N LEU A 557 -172.07 -8.88 2.62
CA LEU A 557 -171.15 -7.80 2.99
C LEU A 557 -170.06 -8.25 3.97
N ALA A 558 -170.42 -9.17 4.88
CA ALA A 558 -169.47 -9.93 5.68
C ALA A 558 -168.66 -10.89 4.80
#